data_AF-A0A2S2P8S9-F1
#
_entry.id   AF-A0A2S2P8S9-F1
#
_cell.length_a   1.000
_cell.length_b   1.000
_cell.length_c   1.000
_cell.angle_alpha   90.00
_cell.angle_beta   90.00
_cell.angle_gamma   90.00
#
_symmetry.space_group_name_H-M   'P 1'
#
loop_
_entity.id
_entity.type
_entity.pdbx_description
1 polymer ?
#
loop_
_entity_poly.entity_id
_entity_poly.type
_entity_poly.pdbx_seq_one_letter_code
_entity_poly.pdbx_strand_id
1 'polypeptide(L)'
;IKYDIGSILSIVQSNSININTLMANKNTAKNIINLDNIFPIKNHDELESLETKIKTDENFKDTLVTQLSVLIDVNDLGNSVRRIVSSMLSDVLLSNYSLHGFKSKLCFSGLNTYRVIIDAIR
;
A
#
# COMPACT_ATOMS: atom_id res chain seq x y z
N ILE A 1 -48.38 -1.31 24.60
CA ILE A 1 -47.54 -2.53 24.45
C ILE A 1 -47.31 -2.92 22.99
N LYS A 2 -48.33 -3.13 22.14
CA LYS A 2 -48.14 -3.56 20.73
C LYS A 2 -47.42 -2.51 19.84
N TYR A 3 -47.63 -1.22 20.11
CA TYR A 3 -46.99 -0.11 19.38
C TYR A 3 -45.48 -0.02 19.67
N ASP A 4 -45.07 -0.16 20.94
CA ASP A 4 -43.65 -0.15 21.34
C ASP A 4 -42.84 -1.27 20.72
N ILE A 5 -43.44 -2.46 20.59
CA ILE A 5 -42.78 -3.62 19.99
C ILE A 5 -42.48 -3.38 18.51
N GLY A 6 -43.36 -2.68 17.78
CA GLY A 6 -43.14 -2.32 16.39
C GLY A 6 -41.97 -1.34 16.20
N SER A 7 -41.87 -0.33 17.07
CA SER A 7 -40.73 0.60 17.07
C SER A 7 -39.41 -0.08 17.44
N ILE A 8 -39.42 -0.98 18.42
CA ILE A 8 -38.23 -1.75 18.81
C ILE A 8 -37.78 -2.64 17.66
N LEU A 9 -38.72 -3.31 16.97
CA LEU A 9 -38.42 -4.17 15.83
C LEU A 9 -37.76 -3.38 14.69
N SER A 10 -38.26 -2.18 14.38
CA SER A 10 -37.69 -1.32 13.35
C SER A 10 -36.26 -0.90 13.69
N ILE A 11 -35.98 -0.52 14.94
CA ILE A 11 -34.64 -0.14 15.39
C ILE A 11 -33.66 -1.32 15.28
N VAL A 12 -34.08 -2.52 15.69
CA VAL A 12 -33.25 -3.73 15.60
C VAL A 12 -32.93 -4.08 14.15
N GLN A 13 -33.90 -3.93 13.23
CA GLN A 13 -33.69 -4.15 11.80
C GLN A 13 -32.69 -3.14 11.21
N SER A 14 -32.84 -1.85 11.52
CA SER A 14 -31.90 -0.81 11.07
C SER A 14 -30.48 -1.07 11.58
N ASN A 15 -30.34 -1.46 12.86
CA ASN A 15 -29.03 -1.79 13.42
C ASN A 15 -28.42 -3.03 12.74
N SER A 16 -29.23 -4.05 12.46
CA SER A 16 -28.77 -5.26 11.76
C SER A 16 -28.28 -4.95 10.35
N ILE A 17 -28.99 -4.08 9.61
CA ILE A 17 -28.59 -3.63 8.28
C ILE A 17 -27.26 -2.87 8.35
N ASN A 18 -27.12 -1.92 9.27
CA ASN A 18 -25.89 -1.15 9.45
C ASN A 18 -24.69 -2.04 9.78
N ILE A 19 -24.87 -3.03 10.68
CA ILE A 19 -23.82 -4.00 11.03
C ILE A 19 -23.42 -4.82 9.80
N ASN A 20 -24.40 -5.29 9.00
CA ASN A 20 -24.12 -6.05 7.79
C ASN A 20 -23.36 -5.21 6.74
N THR A 21 -23.71 -3.93 6.57
CA THR A 21 -22.98 -3.02 5.68
C THR A 21 -21.54 -2.79 6.15
N LEU A 22 -21.33 -2.60 7.46
CA LEU A 22 -19.99 -2.45 8.04
C LEU A 22 -19.14 -3.73 7.92
N MET A 23 -19.77 -4.90 8.07
CA MET A 23 -19.12 -6.21 7.90
C MET A 23 -18.78 -6.49 6.43
N ALA A 24 -19.67 -6.16 5.49
CA ALA A 24 -19.41 -6.28 4.05
C ALA A 24 -18.22 -5.41 3.61
N ASN A 25 -18.09 -4.19 4.16
CA ASN A 25 -16.97 -3.30 3.88
C ASN A 25 -15.64 -3.77 4.53
N LYS A 26 -15.70 -4.54 5.63
CA LYS A 26 -14.51 -5.18 6.22
C LYS A 26 -14.10 -6.47 5.52
N ASN A 27 -15.04 -7.14 4.85
CA ASN A 27 -14.83 -8.41 4.16
C ASN A 27 -14.30 -8.27 2.72
N THR A 28 -13.93 -7.07 2.29
CA THR A 28 -12.87 -6.98 1.27
C THR A 28 -11.61 -7.48 1.95
N ALA A 29 -11.37 -8.79 1.89
CA ALA A 29 -10.11 -9.39 2.31
C ALA A 29 -9.01 -8.56 1.62
N LYS A 30 -8.39 -7.63 2.37
CA LYS A 30 -7.18 -6.96 1.92
C LYS A 30 -6.26 -8.11 1.57
N ASN A 31 -5.96 -8.29 0.29
CA ASN A 31 -5.02 -9.30 -0.16
C ASN A 31 -3.70 -8.95 0.50
N ILE A 32 -3.40 -9.49 1.67
CA ILE A 32 -2.18 -9.16 2.40
C ILE A 32 -1.03 -9.60 1.49
N ILE A 33 -0.37 -8.63 0.86
CA ILE A 33 0.78 -8.92 0.03
C ILE A 33 1.85 -9.39 1.01
N ASN A 34 2.37 -10.60 0.77
CA ASN A 34 3.52 -11.08 1.51
C ASN A 34 4.76 -10.33 0.99
N LEU A 35 5.12 -9.27 1.71
CA LEU A 35 6.24 -8.40 1.37
C LEU A 35 7.58 -9.13 1.42
N ASP A 36 7.73 -10.15 2.26
CA ASP A 36 8.97 -10.94 2.41
C ASP A 36 9.28 -11.77 1.15
N ASN A 37 8.27 -12.07 0.34
CA ASN A 37 8.44 -12.79 -0.92
C ASN A 37 8.82 -11.87 -2.09
N ILE A 38 8.62 -10.56 -1.94
CA ILE A 38 8.82 -9.57 -3.01
C ILE A 38 10.06 -8.71 -2.74
N PHE A 39 10.36 -8.46 -1.47
CA PHE A 39 11.41 -7.55 -1.04
C PHE A 39 12.49 -8.27 -0.23
N PRO A 40 13.76 -7.81 -0.30
CA PRO A 40 14.24 -6.70 -1.14
C PRO A 40 14.48 -7.15 -2.60
N ILE A 41 14.14 -6.27 -3.55
CA ILE A 41 14.40 -6.46 -4.97
C ILE A 41 15.90 -6.27 -5.24
N LYS A 42 16.50 -7.25 -5.91
CA LYS A 42 17.96 -7.31 -6.11
C LYS A 42 18.38 -7.00 -7.54
N ASN A 43 17.55 -7.32 -8.51
CA ASN A 43 17.86 -7.22 -9.93
C ASN A 43 16.83 -6.36 -10.68
N HIS A 44 17.18 -6.00 -11.90
CA HIS A 44 16.35 -5.16 -12.76
C HIS A 44 15.08 -5.90 -13.23
N ASP A 45 15.17 -7.21 -13.48
CA ASP A 45 14.05 -8.03 -13.97
C ASP A 45 12.93 -8.16 -12.92
N GLU A 46 13.29 -8.33 -11.64
CA GLU A 46 12.36 -8.29 -10.51
C GLU A 46 11.73 -6.90 -10.36
N LEU A 47 12.51 -5.83 -10.56
CA LEU A 47 12.00 -4.47 -10.52
C LEU A 47 10.99 -4.23 -11.65
N GLU A 48 11.30 -4.65 -12.88
CA GLU A 48 10.41 -4.52 -14.03
C GLU A 48 9.11 -5.33 -13.84
N SER A 49 9.22 -6.51 -13.24
CA SER A 49 8.06 -7.33 -12.87
C SER A 49 7.17 -6.60 -11.84
N LEU A 50 7.77 -5.98 -10.82
CA LEU A 50 7.05 -5.17 -9.85
C LEU A 50 6.40 -3.95 -10.52
N GLU A 51 7.13 -3.22 -11.36
CA GLU A 51 6.64 -2.05 -12.10
C GLU A 51 5.42 -2.40 -12.96
N THR A 52 5.50 -3.51 -13.69
CA THR A 52 4.40 -4.02 -14.52
C THR A 52 3.19 -4.36 -13.65
N LYS A 53 3.41 -4.99 -12.49
CA LYS A 53 2.35 -5.36 -11.55
C LYS A 53 1.68 -4.12 -10.94
N ILE A 54 2.46 -3.13 -10.49
CA ILE A 54 1.95 -1.85 -9.97
C ILE A 54 1.12 -1.12 -11.03
N LYS A 55 1.57 -1.15 -12.30
CA LYS A 55 0.87 -0.48 -13.40
C LYS A 55 -0.43 -1.18 -13.83
N THR A 56 -0.49 -2.50 -13.68
CA THR A 56 -1.62 -3.31 -14.18
C THR A 56 -2.69 -3.52 -13.10
N ASP A 57 -2.28 -3.63 -11.84
CA ASP A 57 -3.16 -3.95 -10.72
C ASP A 57 -3.18 -2.81 -9.69
N GLU A 58 -4.22 -1.98 -9.80
CA GLU A 58 -4.47 -0.87 -8.90
C GLU A 58 -4.73 -1.33 -7.46
N ASN A 59 -5.38 -2.49 -7.26
CA ASN A 59 -5.63 -3.03 -5.92
C ASN A 59 -4.33 -3.46 -5.25
N PHE A 60 -3.41 -4.05 -6.03
CA PHE A 60 -2.07 -4.38 -5.56
C PHE A 60 -1.31 -3.12 -5.16
N LYS A 61 -1.36 -2.06 -5.97
CA LYS A 61 -0.74 -0.77 -5.66
C LYS A 61 -1.28 -0.17 -4.37
N ASP A 62 -2.60 -0.07 -4.21
CA ASP A 62 -3.22 0.53 -3.02
C ASP A 62 -2.92 -0.26 -1.75
N THR A 63 -2.89 -1.58 -1.86
CA THR A 63 -2.49 -2.46 -0.76
C THR A 63 -1.03 -2.26 -0.38
N LEU A 64 -0.14 -2.19 -1.38
CA LEU A 64 1.29 -1.97 -1.18
C LEU A 64 1.54 -0.62 -0.51
N VAL A 65 0.92 0.46 -0.99
CA VAL A 65 0.94 1.79 -0.37
C VAL A 65 0.51 1.68 1.10
N THR A 66 -0.64 1.07 1.37
CA THR A 66 -1.17 0.91 2.74
C THR A 66 -0.20 0.18 3.67
N GLN A 67 0.45 -0.89 3.20
CA GLN A 67 1.39 -1.65 4.02
C GLN A 67 2.69 -0.88 4.27
N LEU A 68 3.17 -0.13 3.27
CA LEU A 68 4.36 0.71 3.41
C LEU A 68 4.11 1.90 4.33
N SER A 69 2.90 2.47 4.35
CA SER A 69 2.54 3.56 5.27
C SER A 69 2.70 3.17 6.75
N VAL A 70 2.59 1.89 7.09
CA VAL A 70 2.82 1.38 8.46
C VAL A 70 4.28 1.53 8.90
N LEU A 71 5.22 1.64 7.95
CA LEU A 71 6.65 1.79 8.23
C LEU A 71 7.06 3.24 8.51
N ILE A 72 6.13 4.19 8.43
CA ILE A 72 6.40 5.62 8.60
C ILE A 72 6.44 6.00 10.07
N ASP A 73 7.45 6.78 10.43
CA ASP A 73 7.51 7.52 11.67
C ASP A 73 7.08 8.98 11.41
N VAL A 74 6.02 9.40 12.10
CA VAL A 74 5.44 10.75 12.00
C VAL A 74 6.43 11.86 12.37
N ASN A 75 7.47 11.56 13.14
CA ASN A 75 8.43 12.57 13.61
C ASN A 75 9.65 12.71 12.70
N ASP A 76 9.89 11.75 11.80
CA ASP A 76 11.06 11.75 10.94
C ASP A 76 10.75 11.20 9.55
N LEU A 77 10.38 12.12 8.66
CA LEU A 77 10.12 11.84 7.26
C LEU A 77 11.36 11.27 6.55
N GLY A 78 12.56 11.79 6.86
CA GLY A 78 13.80 11.36 6.21
C GLY A 78 14.13 9.91 6.54
N ASN A 79 14.02 9.55 7.81
CA ASN A 79 14.18 8.16 8.26
C ASN A 79 13.06 7.26 7.74
N SER A 80 11.82 7.76 7.62
CA SER A 80 10.71 7.00 7.04
C SER A 80 10.95 6.63 5.57
N VAL A 81 11.34 7.62 4.75
CA VAL A 81 11.71 7.39 3.35
C VAL A 81 12.84 6.37 3.25
N ARG A 82 13.91 6.57 4.03
CA ARG A 82 15.07 5.67 4.06
C ARG A 82 14.64 4.25 4.43
N ARG A 83 13.81 4.08 5.46
CA ARG A 83 13.33 2.78 5.94
C ARG A 83 12.50 2.04 4.89
N ILE A 84 11.58 2.74 4.22
CA ILE A 84 10.79 2.18 3.11
C ILE A 84 11.72 1.74 1.98
N VAL A 85 12.58 2.64 1.49
CA VAL A 85 13.48 2.36 0.36
C VAL A 85 14.42 1.19 0.67
N SER A 86 15.06 1.18 1.84
CA SER A 86 15.96 0.10 2.26
C SER A 86 15.24 -1.23 2.50
N SER A 87 13.95 -1.22 2.81
CA SER A 87 13.16 -2.46 2.88
C SER A 87 12.81 -3.00 1.50
N MET A 88 12.51 -2.13 0.52
CA MET A 88 12.02 -2.55 -0.80
C MET A 88 13.14 -2.89 -1.78
N LEU A 89 14.24 -2.15 -1.76
CA LEU A 89 15.26 -2.17 -2.80
C LEU A 89 16.63 -2.44 -2.19
N SER A 90 17.40 -3.33 -2.81
CA SER A 90 18.78 -3.56 -2.40
C SER A 90 19.69 -2.38 -2.76
N ASP A 91 20.74 -2.17 -1.97
CA ASP A 91 21.76 -1.14 -2.24
C ASP A 91 22.45 -1.33 -3.59
N VAL A 92 22.63 -2.60 -4.01
CA VAL A 92 23.21 -2.95 -5.32
C VAL A 92 22.35 -2.40 -6.44
N LEU A 93 21.03 -2.61 -6.37
CA LEU A 93 20.10 -2.08 -7.35
C LEU A 93 20.09 -0.54 -7.31
N LEU A 94 19.94 0.05 -6.13
CA LEU A 94 19.90 1.51 -5.93
C LEU A 94 21.16 2.21 -6.45
N SER A 95 22.32 1.56 -6.41
CA SER A 95 23.58 2.13 -6.91
C SER A 95 23.52 2.51 -8.39
N ASN A 96 22.70 1.81 -9.19
CA ASN A 96 22.49 2.03 -10.62
C ASN A 96 21.51 3.18 -10.92
N TYR A 97 20.81 3.68 -9.90
CA TYR A 97 19.81 4.73 -10.04
C TYR A 97 20.26 6.03 -9.38
N SER A 98 19.68 7.12 -9.86
CA SER A 98 19.76 8.44 -9.24
C SER A 98 18.38 9.08 -9.31
N LEU A 99 18.08 10.02 -8.42
CA LEU A 99 16.74 10.57 -8.32
C LEU A 99 16.21 11.08 -9.67
N HIS A 100 16.99 11.88 -10.39
CA HIS A 100 16.61 12.49 -11.67
C HIS A 100 17.31 11.89 -12.90
N GLY A 101 18.16 10.86 -12.73
CA GLY A 101 19.03 10.36 -13.79
C GLY A 101 20.23 11.30 -14.01
N PHE A 102 21.43 10.88 -13.63
CA PHE A 102 22.64 11.67 -13.83
C PHE A 102 23.79 10.81 -14.36
N LYS A 103 24.48 11.32 -15.37
CA LYS A 103 25.57 10.64 -16.12
C LYS A 103 25.10 9.29 -16.70
N SER A 104 25.45 8.20 -16.02
CA SER A 104 25.21 6.82 -16.45
C SER A 104 24.15 6.12 -15.61
N LYS A 105 23.50 6.83 -14.67
CA LYS A 105 22.50 6.27 -13.77
C LYS A 105 21.09 6.48 -14.29
N LEU A 106 20.24 5.49 -14.08
CA LEU A 106 18.83 5.53 -14.44
C LEU A 106 18.06 6.51 -13.55
N CYS A 107 16.94 7.01 -14.06
CA CYS A 107 16.07 7.94 -13.34
C CYS A 107 15.12 7.18 -12.42
N PHE A 108 15.25 7.38 -11.10
CA PHE A 108 14.40 6.73 -10.11
C PHE A 108 13.02 7.39 -10.03
N SER A 109 12.91 8.71 -10.19
CA SER A 109 11.63 9.43 -10.11
C SER A 109 10.66 9.06 -11.24
N GLY A 110 11.15 8.43 -12.31
CA GLY A 110 10.33 7.94 -13.42
C GLY A 110 9.65 6.59 -13.16
N LEU A 111 10.01 5.89 -12.08
CA LEU A 111 9.46 4.57 -11.72
C LEU A 111 8.12 4.72 -10.98
N ASN A 112 7.21 3.77 -11.18
CA ASN A 112 5.97 3.71 -10.40
C ASN A 112 6.26 3.34 -8.94
N THR A 113 7.34 2.61 -8.67
CA THR A 113 7.84 2.33 -7.32
C THR A 113 8.13 3.63 -6.57
N TYR A 114 8.73 4.64 -7.24
CA TYR A 114 8.93 5.96 -6.62
C TYR A 114 7.60 6.60 -6.23
N ARG A 115 6.59 6.51 -7.11
CA ARG A 115 5.26 7.05 -6.84
C ARG A 115 4.58 6.36 -5.66
N VAL A 116 4.68 5.03 -5.58
CA VAL A 116 4.17 4.23 -4.44
C VAL A 116 4.81 4.66 -3.13
N ILE A 117 6.12 4.93 -3.11
CA ILE A 117 6.82 5.41 -1.90
C ILE A 117 6.28 6.79 -1.48
N ILE A 118 6.11 7.71 -2.44
CA ILE A 118 5.57 9.05 -2.16
C ILE A 118 4.12 8.98 -1.67
N ASP A 119 3.31 8.11 -2.27
CA ASP A 119 1.91 7.95 -1.87
C ASP A 119 1.77 7.26 -0.52
N ALA A 120 2.70 6.36 -0.15
CA ALA A 120 2.74 5.78 1.19
C ALA A 120 3.00 6.85 2.26
N ILE A 121 3.81 7.85 1.93
CA ILE A 121 4.27 8.92 2.81
C ILE A 121 3.21 10.01 3.06
N ARG A 122 2.33 10.23 2.09
CA ARG A 122 1.31 11.28 2.11
C ARG A 122 0.14 10.95 3.01
#